data_AF-A0A4Z0F6G7-F1
#
_entry.id   AF-A0A4Z0F6G7-F1
#
_cell.length_a   1.000
_cell.length_b   1.000
_cell.length_c   1.000
_cell.angle_alpha   90.00
_cell.angle_beta   90.00
_cell.angle_gamma   90.00
#
_symmetry.space_group_name_H-M   'P 1'
#
loop_
_entity.id
_entity.type
_entity.pdbx_description
1 polymer ?
#
loop_
_entity_poly.entity_id
_entity_poly.type
_entity_poly.pdbx_seq_one_letter_code
_entity_poly.pdbx_strand_id
1 'polypeptide(L)'
;MTTAPWAHLPNAKHIDAVLADVNTRPEVWKAARDAAWDAAWIAARDAAWDAAWIAARSAARAAARSAAWDAARSVAWDAILALIAWDSAADLMDLSPDALRVLIDVAAPPVCHQAAMLLPWAVVRESQT
;
A
#
# COMPACT_ATOMS: atom_id res chain seq x y z
N MET A 1 -3.70 -70.55 -18.49
CA MET A 1 -3.06 -69.62 -17.54
C MET A 1 -3.27 -68.22 -18.07
N THR A 2 -4.03 -67.39 -17.38
CA THR A 2 -4.29 -66.01 -17.80
C THR A 2 -3.07 -65.18 -17.41
N THR A 3 -2.28 -64.74 -18.40
CA THR A 3 -1.16 -63.84 -18.17
C THR A 3 -1.68 -62.49 -17.66
N ALA A 4 -1.01 -61.93 -16.65
CA ALA A 4 -1.37 -60.63 -16.10
C ALA A 4 -1.46 -59.55 -17.21
N PRO A 5 -2.40 -58.59 -17.14
CA PRO A 5 -2.61 -57.60 -18.20
C PRO A 5 -1.36 -56.79 -18.56
N TRP A 6 -0.47 -56.57 -17.59
CA TRP A 6 0.77 -55.80 -17.74
C TRP A 6 1.99 -56.66 -18.11
N ALA A 7 1.84 -57.96 -18.34
CA ALA A 7 2.96 -58.88 -18.59
C ALA A 7 3.80 -58.53 -19.84
N HIS A 8 3.22 -57.77 -20.78
CA HIS A 8 3.91 -57.28 -21.97
C HIS A 8 4.83 -56.08 -21.71
N LEU A 9 4.78 -55.47 -20.52
CA LEU A 9 5.56 -54.29 -20.18
C LEU A 9 6.99 -54.67 -19.74
N PRO A 10 8.02 -53.85 -20.09
CA PRO A 10 9.41 -54.10 -19.70
C PRO A 10 9.64 -54.16 -18.18
N ASN A 11 8.76 -53.53 -17.40
CA ASN A 11 8.82 -53.46 -15.94
C ASN A 11 7.81 -54.38 -15.24
N ALA A 12 7.18 -55.34 -15.93
CA ALA A 12 6.16 -56.23 -15.36
C ALA A 12 6.61 -56.90 -14.05
N LYS A 13 7.87 -57.37 -14.00
CA LYS A 13 8.47 -57.98 -12.79
C LYS A 13 8.45 -57.06 -11.57
N HIS A 14 8.57 -55.73 -11.77
CA HIS A 14 8.56 -54.75 -10.68
C HIS A 14 7.14 -54.48 -10.21
N ILE A 15 6.18 -54.43 -11.15
CA ILE A 15 4.76 -54.30 -10.83
C ILE A 15 4.31 -55.49 -9.97
N ASP A 16 4.65 -56.71 -10.37
CA ASP A 16 4.31 -57.93 -9.62
C ASP A 16 4.93 -57.93 -8.22
N ALA A 17 6.20 -57.53 -8.09
CA ALA A 17 6.88 -57.44 -6.81
C ALA A 17 6.23 -56.41 -5.86
N VAL A 18 5.84 -55.24 -6.38
CA VAL A 18 5.15 -54.21 -5.59
C VAL A 18 3.77 -54.72 -5.16
N LEU A 19 3.00 -55.32 -6.06
CA LEU A 19 1.67 -55.86 -5.73
C LEU A 19 1.74 -56.99 -4.70
N ALA A 20 2.72 -57.89 -4.82
CA ALA A 20 2.95 -58.93 -3.84
C ALA A 20 3.30 -58.34 -2.46
N ASP A 21 4.15 -57.30 -2.42
CA ASP A 21 4.51 -56.63 -1.17
C ASP A 21 3.33 -55.88 -0.53
N VAL A 22 2.55 -55.16 -1.34
CA VAL A 22 1.33 -54.47 -0.91
C VAL A 22 0.34 -55.44 -0.28
N ASN A 23 0.16 -56.62 -0.89
CA ASN A 23 -0.73 -57.65 -0.35
C ASN A 23 -0.18 -58.31 0.93
N THR A 24 1.16 -58.36 1.08
CA THR A 24 1.81 -58.94 2.27
C THR A 24 1.81 -57.98 3.45
N ARG A 25 1.94 -56.67 3.19
CA ARG A 25 2.11 -55.61 4.21
C ARG A 25 1.25 -54.37 3.95
N PRO A 26 -0.09 -54.53 3.86
CA PRO A 26 -0.98 -53.42 3.47
C PRO A 26 -0.93 -52.24 4.45
N GLU A 27 -0.72 -52.51 5.74
CA GLU A 27 -0.57 -51.50 6.79
C GLU A 27 0.65 -50.60 6.59
N VAL A 28 1.78 -51.13 6.11
CA VAL A 28 3.00 -50.34 5.84
C VAL A 28 2.75 -49.39 4.67
N TRP A 29 2.10 -49.87 3.62
CA TRP A 29 1.74 -49.04 2.46
C TRP A 29 0.69 -47.98 2.80
N LYS A 30 -0.27 -48.30 3.69
CA LYS A 30 -1.21 -47.32 4.22
C LYS A 30 -0.49 -46.24 5.02
N ALA A 31 0.37 -46.62 5.97
CA ALA A 31 1.12 -45.67 6.78
C ALA A 31 2.03 -44.77 5.93
N ALA A 32 2.69 -45.32 4.91
CA ALA A 32 3.51 -44.54 3.98
C ALA A 32 2.68 -43.53 3.18
N ARG A 33 1.48 -43.93 2.73
CA ARG A 33 0.55 -43.04 2.02
C ARG A 33 0.03 -41.94 2.93
N ASP A 34 -0.39 -42.28 4.15
CA ASP A 34 -0.93 -41.33 5.12
C ASP A 34 0.16 -40.30 5.49
N ALA A 35 1.40 -40.75 5.73
CA ALA A 35 2.54 -39.86 6.00
C ALA A 35 2.85 -38.93 4.82
N ALA A 36 2.81 -39.45 3.58
CA ALA A 36 3.02 -38.64 2.38
C ALA A 36 1.90 -37.60 2.20
N TRP A 37 0.66 -37.98 2.49
CA TRP A 37 -0.49 -37.08 2.44
C TRP A 37 -0.37 -35.96 3.48
N ASP A 38 -0.08 -36.32 4.74
CA ASP A 38 0.08 -35.35 5.81
C ASP A 38 1.22 -34.37 5.53
N ALA A 39 2.36 -34.87 5.04
CA ALA A 39 3.48 -34.01 4.66
C ALA A 39 3.10 -33.04 3.52
N ALA A 40 2.42 -33.53 2.49
CA ALA A 40 1.96 -32.71 1.38
C ALA A 40 0.92 -31.66 1.84
N TRP A 41 0.00 -32.05 2.72
CA TRP A 41 -1.01 -31.16 3.28
C TRP A 41 -0.39 -30.04 4.12
N ILE A 42 0.53 -30.38 5.02
CA ILE A 42 1.24 -29.41 5.86
C ILE A 42 2.03 -28.44 4.97
N ALA A 43 2.81 -28.96 4.01
CA ALA A 43 3.60 -28.13 3.11
C ALA A 43 2.72 -27.17 2.29
N ALA A 44 1.60 -27.66 1.74
CA ALA A 44 0.67 -26.84 0.99
C ALA A 44 0.02 -25.75 1.85
N ARG A 45 -0.40 -26.09 3.08
CA ARG A 45 -1.01 -25.15 4.01
C ARG A 45 -0.02 -24.07 4.45
N ASP A 46 1.21 -24.46 4.78
CA ASP A 46 2.24 -23.53 5.25
C ASP A 46 2.66 -22.58 4.12
N ALA A 47 2.81 -23.09 2.89
CA ALA A 47 3.06 -22.26 1.70
C ALA A 47 1.91 -21.28 1.41
N ALA A 48 0.66 -21.73 1.53
CA ALA A 48 -0.50 -20.87 1.35
C ALA A 48 -0.57 -19.77 2.42
N TRP A 49 -0.25 -20.10 3.67
CA TRP A 49 -0.23 -19.13 4.77
C TRP A 49 0.88 -18.09 4.59
N ASP A 50 2.08 -18.51 4.24
CA ASP A 50 3.20 -17.60 3.99
C ASP A 50 2.92 -16.66 2.81
N ALA A 51 2.39 -17.20 1.71
CA ALA A 51 1.99 -16.40 0.55
C ALA A 51 0.91 -15.37 0.92
N ALA A 52 -0.12 -15.77 1.67
CA ALA A 52 -1.18 -14.87 2.12
C ALA A 52 -0.64 -13.78 3.04
N TRP A 53 0.24 -14.12 3.97
CA TRP A 53 0.87 -13.18 4.90
C TRP A 53 1.73 -12.15 4.17
N ILE A 54 2.59 -12.59 3.25
CA ILE A 54 3.44 -11.73 2.42
C ILE A 54 2.57 -10.79 1.57
N ALA A 55 1.53 -11.30 0.93
CA ALA A 55 0.62 -10.51 0.11
C ALA A 55 -0.09 -9.43 0.95
N ALA A 56 -0.66 -9.81 2.11
CA ALA A 56 -1.34 -8.88 2.99
C ALA A 56 -0.41 -7.78 3.51
N ARG A 57 0.80 -8.14 3.95
CA ARG A 57 1.79 -7.17 4.45
C ARG A 57 2.29 -6.23 3.35
N SER A 58 2.48 -6.75 2.13
CA SER A 58 2.88 -5.96 0.97
C SER A 58 1.80 -4.97 0.56
N ALA A 59 0.54 -5.42 0.51
CA ALA A 59 -0.60 -4.56 0.21
C ALA A 59 -0.77 -3.46 1.26
N ALA A 60 -0.69 -3.79 2.55
CA ALA A 60 -0.77 -2.82 3.63
C ALA A 60 0.35 -1.76 3.54
N ARG A 61 1.59 -2.18 3.25
CA ARG A 61 2.72 -1.26 3.10
C ARG A 61 2.59 -0.37 1.87
N ALA A 62 2.08 -0.91 0.77
CA ALA A 62 1.82 -0.13 -0.44
C ALA A 62 0.74 0.92 -0.19
N ALA A 63 -0.37 0.55 0.43
CA ALA A 63 -1.46 1.46 0.79
C ALA A 63 -0.99 2.58 1.73
N ALA A 64 -0.26 2.23 2.80
CA ALA A 64 0.30 3.21 3.73
C ALA A 64 1.26 4.19 3.04
N ARG A 65 2.12 3.70 2.14
CA ARG A 65 3.06 4.54 1.39
C ARG A 65 2.35 5.46 0.40
N SER A 66 1.28 4.98 -0.26
CA SER A 66 0.47 5.82 -1.14
C SER A 66 -0.19 6.94 -0.34
N ALA A 67 -0.86 6.61 0.77
CA ALA A 67 -1.53 7.60 1.61
C ALA A 67 -0.56 8.65 2.16
N ALA A 68 0.64 8.23 2.58
CA ALA A 68 1.69 9.15 3.02
C ALA A 68 2.17 10.08 1.89
N TRP A 69 2.34 9.56 0.67
CA TRP A 69 2.72 10.36 -0.49
C TRP A 69 1.64 11.38 -0.88
N ASP A 70 0.38 10.96 -0.85
CA ASP A 70 -0.74 11.84 -1.18
C ASP A 70 -0.89 12.96 -0.14
N ALA A 71 -0.76 12.63 1.15
CA ALA A 71 -0.76 13.62 2.22
C ALA A 71 0.42 14.60 2.10
N ALA A 72 1.64 14.10 1.87
CA ALA A 72 2.81 14.95 1.70
C ALA A 72 2.68 15.87 0.48
N ARG A 73 2.11 15.36 -0.63
CA ARG A 73 1.87 16.15 -1.84
C ARG A 73 0.82 17.23 -1.61
N SER A 74 -0.26 16.93 -0.88
CA SER A 74 -1.28 17.91 -0.51
C SER A 74 -0.66 19.03 0.32
N VAL A 75 0.09 18.70 1.38
CA VAL A 75 0.75 19.68 2.24
C VAL A 75 1.74 20.53 1.45
N ALA A 76 2.53 19.91 0.56
CA ALA A 76 3.47 20.65 -0.28
C ALA A 76 2.74 21.61 -1.24
N TRP A 77 1.61 21.19 -1.81
CA TRP A 77 0.79 22.03 -2.68
C TRP A 77 0.18 23.20 -1.91
N ASP A 78 -0.39 22.94 -0.74
CA ASP A 78 -0.95 23.97 0.14
C ASP A 78 0.12 24.98 0.55
N ALA A 79 1.34 24.52 0.87
CA ALA A 79 2.46 25.40 1.18
C ALA A 79 2.87 26.26 -0.02
N ILE A 80 2.93 25.69 -1.24
CA ILE A 80 3.23 26.43 -2.47
C ILE A 80 2.13 27.48 -2.73
N LEU A 81 0.86 27.11 -2.61
CA LEU A 81 -0.26 28.04 -2.77
C LEU A 81 -0.21 29.18 -1.74
N ALA A 82 0.13 28.87 -0.49
CA ALA A 82 0.31 29.89 0.55
C ALA A 82 1.47 30.84 0.21
N LEU A 83 2.59 30.33 -0.29
CA LEU A 83 3.73 31.15 -0.72
C LEU A 83 3.38 32.04 -1.92
N ILE A 84 2.66 31.51 -2.92
CA ILE A 84 2.19 32.30 -4.07
C ILE A 84 1.21 33.39 -3.63
N ALA A 85 0.28 33.07 -2.73
CA ALA A 85 -0.68 34.03 -2.19
C ALA A 85 0.01 35.14 -1.38
N TRP A 86 1.05 34.79 -0.63
CA TRP A 86 1.90 35.73 0.08
C TRP A 86 2.68 36.65 -0.87
N ASP A 87 3.35 36.08 -1.88
CA ASP A 87 4.10 36.82 -2.91
C ASP A 87 3.19 37.79 -3.68
N SER A 88 1.98 37.35 -4.03
CA SER A 88 0.99 38.18 -4.73
C SER A 88 0.47 39.35 -3.89
N ALA A 89 0.69 39.35 -2.57
CA ALA A 89 0.32 40.42 -1.67
C ALA A 89 1.53 41.26 -1.21
N ALA A 90 2.74 41.00 -1.74
CA ALA A 90 3.96 41.67 -1.34
C ALA A 90 3.88 43.20 -1.49
N ASP A 91 3.31 43.68 -2.61
CA ASP A 91 3.12 45.12 -2.87
C ASP A 91 2.20 45.80 -1.84
N LEU A 92 1.32 45.04 -1.19
CA LEU A 92 0.41 45.54 -0.16
C LEU A 92 1.05 45.57 1.22
N MET A 93 2.11 44.78 1.45
CA MET A 93 2.74 44.69 2.76
C MET A 93 3.34 46.01 3.22
N ASP A 94 3.83 46.85 2.31
CA ASP A 94 4.47 48.12 2.65
C ASP A 94 3.49 49.29 2.75
N LEU A 95 2.20 49.06 2.52
CA LEU A 95 1.17 50.09 2.63
C LEU A 95 0.84 50.42 4.10
N SER A 96 0.44 51.67 4.35
CA SER A 96 -0.08 52.09 5.65
C SER A 96 -1.46 51.49 5.92
N PRO A 97 -1.90 51.37 7.18
CA PRO A 97 -3.24 50.91 7.55
C PRO A 97 -4.36 51.69 6.83
N ASP A 98 -4.18 52.99 6.61
CA ASP A 98 -5.18 53.81 5.92
C ASP A 98 -5.24 53.50 4.43
N ALA A 99 -4.11 53.26 3.78
CA ALA A 99 -4.08 52.80 2.39
C ALA A 99 -4.74 51.42 2.23
N LEU A 100 -4.52 50.51 3.19
CA LEU A 100 -5.18 49.20 3.21
C LEU A 100 -6.70 49.33 3.44
N ARG A 101 -7.16 50.21 4.34
CA ARG A 101 -8.60 50.48 4.54
C ARG A 101 -9.29 50.96 3.27
N VAL A 102 -8.65 51.86 2.53
CA VAL A 102 -9.16 52.31 1.22
C VAL A 102 -9.28 51.14 0.25
N LEU A 103 -8.25 50.30 0.14
CA LEU A 103 -8.26 49.14 -0.76
C LEU A 103 -9.33 48.11 -0.39
N ILE A 104 -9.66 47.93 0.89
CA ILE A 104 -10.77 47.06 1.33
C ILE A 104 -12.09 47.52 0.71
N ASP A 105 -12.33 48.82 0.66
CA ASP A 105 -13.59 49.39 0.20
C ASP A 105 -13.68 49.52 -1.33
N VAL A 106 -12.55 49.80 -2.00
CA VAL A 106 -12.56 50.16 -3.44
C VAL A 106 -11.97 49.09 -4.38
N ALA A 107 -11.15 48.16 -3.89
CA ALA A 107 -10.48 47.21 -4.75
C ALA A 107 -11.36 45.98 -5.06
N ALA A 108 -11.20 45.41 -6.25
CA ALA A 108 -11.84 44.15 -6.59
C ALA A 108 -11.13 42.96 -5.91
N PRO A 109 -11.83 41.83 -5.67
CA PRO A 109 -11.17 40.59 -5.25
C PRO A 109 -10.07 40.15 -6.24
N PRO A 110 -8.94 39.61 -5.76
CA PRO A 110 -8.65 39.26 -4.36
C PRO A 110 -8.06 40.41 -3.52
N VAL A 111 -7.76 41.58 -4.11
CA VAL A 111 -7.00 42.66 -3.45
C VAL A 111 -7.69 43.22 -2.22
N CYS A 112 -9.02 43.41 -2.25
CA CYS A 112 -9.77 43.85 -1.07
C CYS A 112 -9.70 42.82 0.08
N HIS A 113 -9.72 41.53 -0.22
CA HIS A 113 -9.59 40.46 0.78
C HIS A 113 -8.17 40.40 1.34
N GLN A 114 -7.15 40.52 0.49
CA GLN A 114 -5.74 40.58 0.91
C GLN A 114 -5.49 41.80 1.81
N ALA A 115 -6.01 42.97 1.43
CA ALA A 115 -5.91 44.18 2.23
C ALA A 115 -6.59 44.03 3.60
N ALA A 116 -7.76 43.39 3.66
CA ALA A 116 -8.46 43.09 4.91
C ALA A 116 -7.65 42.17 5.84
N MET A 117 -6.98 41.14 5.27
CA MET A 117 -6.15 40.23 6.04
C MET A 117 -4.84 40.87 6.54
N LEU A 118 -4.26 41.80 5.79
CA LEU A 118 -3.00 42.46 6.15
C LEU A 118 -3.17 43.65 7.10
N LEU A 119 -4.37 44.22 7.22
CA LEU A 119 -4.63 45.41 8.05
C LEU A 119 -4.19 45.24 9.52
N PRO A 120 -4.46 44.12 10.23
CA PRO A 120 -3.99 43.93 11.60
C PRO A 120 -2.46 43.94 11.72
N TRP A 121 -1.75 43.38 10.73
CA TRP A 121 -0.28 43.41 10.70
C TRP A 121 0.21 44.86 10.49
N ALA A 122 -0.29 45.58 9.49
CA ALA A 122 0.13 46.96 9.25
C ALA A 122 -0.01 47.87 10.49
N VAL A 123 -1.10 47.69 11.28
CA VAL A 123 -1.32 48.43 12.54
C VAL A 123 -0.28 48.07 13.60
N VAL A 124 0.04 46.79 13.78
CA VAL A 124 1.07 46.35 14.74
C VAL A 124 2.45 46.86 14.32
N ARG A 125 2.76 46.83 13.03
CA ARG A 125 4.03 47.34 12.50
C ARG A 125 4.24 48.82 12.83
N GLU A 126 3.24 49.65 12.55
CA GLU A 126 3.32 51.10 12.81
C GLU A 126 3.37 51.42 14.30
N SER A 127 2.81 50.57 15.16
CA SER A 127 2.92 50.73 16.61
C SER A 127 4.30 50.39 17.19
N GLN A 128 5.17 49.72 16.41
CA GLN A 128 6.52 49.30 16.81
C GLN A 128 7.63 50.22 16.27
N THR A 129 7.31 51.07 15.29
CA THR A 129 8.16 52.15 14.76
C THR A 129 8.02 53.43 15.57
#